data_AF-A0A956MCT2-F1
#
_entry.id   AF-A0A956MCT2-F1
#
_cell.length_a   1.000
_cell.length_b   1.000
_cell.length_c   1.000
_cell.angle_alpha   90.00
_cell.angle_beta   90.00
_cell.angle_gamma   90.00
#
_symmetry.space_group_name_H-M   'P 1'
#
loop_
_entity.id
_entity.type
_entity.pdbx_description
1 polymer ?
#
loop_
_entity_poly.entity_id
_entity_poly.type
_entity_poly.pdbx_seq_one_letter_code
_entity_poly.pdbx_strand_id
1 'polypeptide(L)'
;MKNYIPFLIIPFVYLGVLFFLQKKARLTLLKKWTLFIAMTAFFVTELGRSFYRPFIYENKISDYFIADTIGNSFGTMTAIFFALTISGRDAISDWKIIIMVVLGLVFYELFNVTGDVAIDLNDVIATLLFGAISAGIYFMLFRKYGEQIK
;
A
#
# COMPACT_ATOMS: atom_id res chain seq x y z
N MET A 1 6.37 22.13 9.51
CA MET A 1 5.65 20.88 9.83
C MET A 1 4.95 20.43 8.56
N LYS A 2 5.28 19.24 8.01
CA LYS A 2 4.58 18.69 6.85
C LYS A 2 3.11 18.54 7.24
N ASN A 3 2.20 19.30 6.62
CA ASN A 3 0.77 19.04 6.71
C ASN A 3 0.53 17.72 5.97
N TYR A 4 0.64 16.61 6.69
CA TYR A 4 0.25 15.31 6.19
C TYR A 4 -1.26 15.36 5.96
N ILE A 5 -1.68 15.70 4.74
CA ILE A 5 -2.98 15.26 4.27
C ILE A 5 -2.94 13.75 4.45
N PRO A 6 -3.82 13.15 5.26
CA PRO A 6 -3.75 11.74 5.52
C PRO A 6 -3.88 11.04 4.17
N PHE A 7 -2.83 10.31 3.80
CA PHE A 7 -2.70 9.45 2.61
C PHE A 7 -3.91 8.50 2.42
N LEU A 8 -4.77 8.44 3.43
CA LEU A 8 -6.06 7.78 3.52
C LEU A 8 -7.19 8.39 2.65
N ILE A 9 -7.17 9.64 2.18
CA ILE A 9 -8.40 10.17 1.54
C ILE A 9 -8.59 9.69 0.10
N ILE A 10 -7.54 9.68 -0.72
CA ILE A 10 -7.66 9.38 -2.15
C ILE A 10 -7.93 7.89 -2.44
N PRO A 11 -7.27 6.92 -1.75
CA PRO A 11 -7.61 5.51 -1.91
C PRO A 11 -9.02 5.20 -1.42
N PHE A 12 -9.47 5.84 -0.34
CA PHE A 12 -10.77 5.54 0.28
C PHE A 12 -11.96 5.99 -0.55
N VAL A 13 -11.85 7.10 -1.29
CA VAL A 13 -12.92 7.54 -2.21
C VAL A 13 -13.09 6.54 -3.35
N TYR A 14 -11.99 6.07 -3.96
CA TYR A 14 -12.04 5.08 -5.04
C TYR A 14 -12.47 3.68 -4.54
N LEU A 15 -12.03 3.29 -3.35
CA LEU A 15 -12.42 2.03 -2.70
C LEU A 15 -13.87 2.04 -2.23
N GLY A 16 -14.40 3.19 -1.79
CA GLY A 16 -15.82 3.36 -1.43
C GLY A 16 -16.75 3.18 -2.64
N VAL A 17 -16.34 3.66 -3.81
CA VAL A 17 -17.07 3.45 -5.08
C VAL A 17 -17.03 1.97 -5.51
N LEU A 18 -15.88 1.31 -5.40
CA LEU A 18 -15.74 -0.12 -5.69
C LEU A 18 -16.51 -1.01 -4.69
N PHE A 19 -16.61 -0.59 -3.43
CA PHE A 19 -17.36 -1.26 -2.36
C PHE A 19 -18.87 -1.26 -2.63
N PHE A 20 -19.44 -0.14 -3.07
CA PHE A 20 -20.88 -0.04 -3.37
C PHE A 20 -21.34 -0.98 -4.50
N LEU A 21 -20.41 -1.45 -5.33
CA LEU A 21 -20.67 -2.34 -6.45
C LEU A 21 -20.59 -3.84 -6.11
N GLN A 22 -20.18 -4.25 -4.89
CA GLN A 22 -20.08 -5.68 -4.53
C GLN A 22 -21.29 -6.18 -3.73
N LYS A 23 -22.21 -6.86 -4.42
CA LYS A 23 -23.25 -7.70 -3.79
C LYS A 23 -22.60 -9.01 -3.29
N LYS A 24 -22.46 -9.14 -1.97
CA LYS A 24 -22.16 -10.39 -1.23
C LYS A 24 -20.76 -11.00 -1.46
N ALA A 25 -19.71 -10.35 -0.91
CA ALA A 25 -18.37 -10.93 -0.87
C ALA A 25 -18.28 -12.06 0.20
N ARG A 26 -18.02 -13.30 -0.22
CA ARG A 26 -17.63 -14.39 0.68
C ARG A 26 -16.16 -14.19 1.09
N LEU A 27 -15.87 -14.17 2.39
CA LEU A 27 -14.52 -13.95 2.90
C LEU A 27 -13.66 -15.22 2.73
N THR A 28 -12.99 -15.37 1.58
CA THR A 28 -12.09 -16.51 1.30
C THR A 28 -10.83 -16.46 2.17
N LEU A 29 -10.12 -17.59 2.31
CA LEU A 29 -8.83 -17.60 3.03
C LEU A 29 -7.83 -16.63 2.40
N LEU A 30 -7.81 -16.51 1.07
CA LEU A 30 -7.00 -15.51 0.36
C LEU A 30 -7.31 -14.09 0.86
N LYS A 31 -8.60 -13.71 0.90
CA LYS A 31 -9.04 -12.39 1.38
C LYS A 31 -8.71 -12.14 2.85
N LYS A 32 -8.74 -13.17 3.70
CA LYS A 32 -8.31 -13.07 5.10
C LYS A 32 -6.82 -12.76 5.22
N TRP A 33 -5.98 -13.42 4.43
CA TRP A 33 -4.54 -13.17 4.43
C TRP A 33 -4.18 -11.81 3.84
N THR A 34 -4.83 -11.40 2.74
CA THR A 34 -4.62 -10.05 2.19
C THR A 34 -5.03 -8.98 3.20
N LEU A 35 -6.14 -9.16 3.91
CA LEU A 35 -6.57 -8.21 4.95
C LEU A 35 -5.58 -8.16 6.12
N PHE A 36 -5.12 -9.32 6.60
CA PHE A 36 -4.15 -9.40 7.69
C PHE A 36 -2.85 -8.65 7.36
N ILE A 37 -2.33 -8.85 6.13
CA ILE A 37 -1.13 -8.16 5.67
C ILE A 37 -1.37 -6.65 5.53
N ALA A 38 -2.52 -6.25 4.96
CA ALA A 38 -2.87 -4.83 4.83
C ALA A 38 -2.88 -4.11 6.19
N MET A 39 -3.51 -4.72 7.19
CA MET A 39 -3.58 -4.17 8.55
C MET A 39 -2.20 -4.13 9.21
N THR A 40 -1.40 -5.19 9.06
CA THR A 40 -0.04 -5.23 9.62
C THR A 40 0.83 -4.14 9.01
N ALA A 41 0.84 -4.01 7.69
CA ALA A 41 1.59 -2.96 6.99
C ALA A 41 1.09 -1.56 7.37
N PHE A 42 -0.21 -1.39 7.60
CA PHE A 42 -0.79 -0.12 8.03
C PHE A 42 -0.24 0.29 9.40
N PHE A 43 -0.28 -0.62 10.38
CA PHE A 43 0.26 -0.33 11.70
C PHE A 43 1.78 -0.09 11.66
N VAL A 44 2.54 -0.83 10.85
CA VAL A 44 3.97 -0.56 10.66
C VAL A 44 4.19 0.83 10.07
N THR A 45 3.36 1.26 9.11
CA THR A 45 3.45 2.60 8.51
C THR A 45 3.16 3.69 9.53
N GLU A 46 2.08 3.56 10.30
CA GLU A 46 1.67 4.57 11.28
C GLU A 46 2.64 4.62 12.46
N LEU A 47 3.05 3.47 13.01
CA LEU A 47 4.11 3.43 14.04
C LEU A 47 5.44 3.98 13.49
N GLY A 48 5.73 3.67 12.24
CA GLY A 48 6.87 4.19 11.49
C GLY A 48 6.89 5.72 11.44
N ARG A 49 5.76 6.33 11.10
CA ARG A 49 5.61 7.79 10.98
C ARG A 49 5.55 8.48 12.33
N SER A 50 4.84 7.92 13.31
CA SER A 50 4.56 8.56 14.59
C SER A 50 5.68 8.38 15.63
N PHE A 51 6.45 7.29 15.55
CA PHE A 51 7.47 6.99 16.57
C PHE A 51 8.86 6.80 15.96
N TYR A 52 9.00 5.91 14.97
CA TYR A 52 10.31 5.55 14.43
C TYR A 52 11.00 6.74 13.74
N ARG A 53 10.30 7.40 12.81
CA ARG A 53 10.84 8.55 12.06
C ARG A 53 11.24 9.71 12.98
N PRO A 54 10.38 10.19 13.92
CA PRO A 54 10.79 11.20 14.90
C PRO A 54 12.00 10.76 15.71
N PHE A 55 12.04 9.53 16.20
CA PHE A 55 13.18 9.01 16.96
C PHE A 55 14.50 9.06 16.16
N ILE A 56 14.49 8.62 14.89
CA ILE A 56 15.67 8.66 14.02
C ILE A 56 16.15 10.10 13.82
N TYR A 57 15.24 11.03 13.52
CA TYR A 57 15.58 12.43 13.28
C TYR A 57 16.08 13.15 14.54
N GLU A 58 15.43 12.94 15.69
CA GLU A 58 15.82 13.54 16.97
C GLU A 58 17.20 13.08 17.43
N ASN A 59 17.51 11.79 17.23
CA ASN A 59 18.79 11.20 17.60
C ASN A 59 19.86 11.31 16.49
N LYS A 60 19.54 11.93 15.34
CA LYS A 60 20.42 12.09 14.18
C LYS A 60 21.05 10.78 13.71
N ILE A 61 20.28 9.70 13.80
CA ILE A 61 20.72 8.36 13.38
C ILE A 61 20.66 8.30 11.85
N SER A 62 21.72 7.79 11.22
CA SER A 62 21.68 7.44 9.80
C SER A 62 21.06 6.06 9.64
N ASP A 63 19.86 6.00 9.09
CA ASP A 63 19.12 4.76 8.86
C ASP A 63 18.93 4.44 7.36
N TYR A 64 19.78 5.02 6.51
CA TYR A 64 19.77 4.80 5.05
C TYR A 64 18.40 5.10 4.41
N PHE A 65 17.75 6.19 4.83
CA PHE A 65 16.48 6.70 4.29
C PHE A 65 15.26 5.83 4.60
N ILE A 66 15.36 4.85 5.51
CA ILE A 66 14.21 4.04 5.93
C ILE A 66 13.14 4.92 6.57
N ALA A 67 13.52 5.83 7.47
CA ALA A 67 12.61 6.74 8.12
C ALA A 67 11.90 7.63 7.10
N ASP A 68 12.61 8.14 6.10
CA ASP A 68 12.06 8.99 5.04
C ASP A 68 11.02 8.23 4.21
N THR A 69 11.31 6.98 3.86
CA THR A 69 10.51 6.17 2.94
C THR A 69 9.52 5.21 3.58
N ILE A 70 9.45 5.11 4.91
CA ILE A 70 8.57 4.17 5.63
C ILE A 70 7.10 4.35 5.25
N GLY A 71 6.71 5.60 4.97
CA GLY A 71 5.37 5.96 4.49
C GLY A 71 5.02 5.34 3.16
N ASN A 72 5.95 5.32 2.22
CA ASN A 72 5.74 4.82 0.87
C ASN A 72 5.98 3.32 0.80
N SER A 73 6.98 2.83 1.52
CA SER A 73 7.29 1.41 1.65
C SER A 73 6.07 0.59 2.11
N PHE A 74 5.75 0.65 3.40
CA PHE A 74 4.65 -0.14 3.95
C PHE A 74 3.28 0.44 3.57
N GLY A 75 3.19 1.74 3.27
CA GLY A 75 1.95 2.35 2.76
C GLY A 75 1.55 1.82 1.38
N THR A 76 2.49 1.59 0.46
CA THR A 76 2.22 0.91 -0.82
C THR A 76 1.72 -0.51 -0.58
N MET A 77 2.36 -1.25 0.33
CA MET A 77 1.92 -2.60 0.69
C MET A 77 0.48 -2.59 1.27
N THR A 78 0.18 -1.66 2.17
CA THR A 78 -1.19 -1.46 2.69
C THR A 78 -2.18 -1.20 1.56
N ALA A 79 -1.89 -0.24 0.66
CA ALA A 79 -2.79 0.13 -0.42
C ALA A 79 -3.10 -1.06 -1.35
N ILE A 80 -2.06 -1.81 -1.75
CA ILE A 80 -2.20 -2.98 -2.61
C ILE A 80 -3.07 -4.05 -1.93
N PHE A 81 -2.69 -4.49 -0.73
CA PHE A 81 -3.38 -5.60 -0.08
C PHE A 81 -4.79 -5.24 0.38
N PHE A 82 -5.04 -3.99 0.72
CA PHE A 82 -6.38 -3.51 1.02
C PHE A 82 -7.26 -3.50 -0.25
N ALA A 83 -6.74 -3.02 -1.38
CA ALA A 83 -7.43 -3.07 -2.66
C ALA A 83 -7.74 -4.51 -3.12
N LEU A 84 -6.79 -5.43 -2.94
CA LEU A 84 -6.99 -6.85 -3.22
C LEU A 84 -8.02 -7.51 -2.29
N THR A 85 -8.06 -7.11 -1.01
CA THR A 85 -9.07 -7.63 -0.08
C THR A 85 -10.49 -7.29 -0.54
N ILE A 86 -10.69 -6.04 -0.96
CA ILE A 86 -11.99 -5.54 -1.41
C ILE A 86 -12.32 -6.08 -2.80
N SER A 87 -11.47 -5.80 -3.78
CA SER A 87 -11.77 -5.98 -5.19
C SER A 87 -11.25 -7.29 -5.78
N GLY A 88 -10.44 -8.05 -5.03
CA GLY A 88 -9.81 -9.27 -5.53
C GLY A 88 -10.81 -10.35 -5.89
N ARG A 89 -10.62 -10.95 -7.06
CA ARG A 89 -11.49 -12.00 -7.62
C ARG A 89 -10.68 -13.12 -8.25
N ASP A 90 -9.84 -12.80 -9.23
CA ASP A 90 -9.08 -13.76 -10.01
C ASP A 90 -7.70 -13.20 -10.34
N ALA A 91 -6.75 -14.06 -10.67
CA ALA A 91 -5.36 -13.66 -10.87
C ALA A 91 -5.19 -12.48 -11.85
N ILE A 92 -5.89 -12.49 -12.99
CA ILE A 92 -5.70 -11.48 -14.03
C ILE A 92 -6.23 -10.13 -13.54
N SER A 93 -7.43 -10.13 -12.95
CA SER A 93 -8.00 -8.92 -12.35
C SER A 93 -7.10 -8.37 -11.23
N ASP A 94 -6.57 -9.26 -10.39
CA ASP A 94 -5.82 -8.88 -9.20
C ASP A 94 -4.43 -8.32 -9.55
N TRP A 95 -3.75 -8.88 -10.57
CA TRP A 95 -2.52 -8.31 -11.11
C TRP A 95 -2.71 -6.91 -11.69
N LYS A 96 -3.84 -6.65 -12.36
CA LYS A 96 -4.19 -5.30 -12.84
C LYS A 96 -4.35 -4.34 -11.68
N ILE A 97 -5.01 -4.75 -10.59
CA ILE A 97 -5.15 -3.94 -9.37
C ILE A 97 -3.77 -3.57 -8.82
N ILE A 98 -2.86 -4.53 -8.67
CA ILE A 98 -1.50 -4.28 -8.16
C ILE A 98 -0.78 -3.23 -9.03
N ILE A 99 -0.77 -3.43 -10.34
CA ILE A 99 -0.09 -2.52 -11.28
C ILE A 99 -0.71 -1.12 -11.22
N MET A 100 -2.05 -1.02 -11.23
CA MET A 100 -2.75 0.26 -11.16
C MET A 100 -2.47 1.01 -9.86
N VAL A 101 -2.43 0.31 -8.73
CA VAL A 101 -2.08 0.94 -7.44
C VAL A 101 -0.64 1.43 -7.45
N VAL A 102 0.33 0.62 -7.88
CA VAL A 102 1.74 1.03 -7.93
C VAL A 102 1.92 2.23 -8.86
N LEU A 103 1.37 2.19 -10.08
CA LEU A 103 1.45 3.31 -11.01
C LEU A 103 0.78 4.57 -10.43
N GLY A 104 -0.41 4.42 -9.82
CA GLY A 104 -1.12 5.54 -9.20
C GLY A 104 -0.30 6.21 -8.10
N LEU A 105 0.38 5.43 -7.26
CA LEU A 105 1.25 5.94 -6.20
C LEU A 105 2.53 6.59 -6.76
N VAL A 106 3.17 5.99 -7.77
CA VAL A 106 4.33 6.60 -8.44
C VAL A 106 3.93 7.93 -9.09
N PHE A 107 2.80 7.99 -9.78
CA PHE A 107 2.29 9.23 -10.35
C PHE A 107 1.97 10.27 -9.27
N TYR A 108 1.39 9.84 -8.14
CA TYR A 108 1.13 10.74 -7.02
C TYR A 108 2.40 11.44 -6.52
N GLU A 109 3.51 10.69 -6.38
CA GLU A 109 4.81 11.24 -5.98
C GLU A 109 5.43 12.13 -7.06
N LEU A 110 5.41 11.70 -8.32
CA LEU A 110 6.01 12.45 -9.42
C LEU A 110 5.31 13.78 -9.70
N PHE A 111 3.99 13.82 -9.53
CA PHE A 111 3.21 15.04 -9.77
C PHE A 111 3.05 15.90 -8.53
N ASN A 112 3.57 15.46 -7.37
CA ASN A 112 3.46 16.17 -6.10
C ASN A 112 2.07 16.80 -5.94
N VAL A 113 1.02 15.95 -5.97
CA VAL A 113 -0.39 16.39 -6.06
C VAL A 113 -0.78 17.38 -4.95
N THR A 114 0.01 17.45 -3.87
CA THR A 114 -0.14 18.37 -2.73
C THR A 114 0.66 19.68 -2.84
N GLY A 115 1.48 19.90 -3.87
CA GLY A 115 2.04 21.20 -4.25
C GLY A 115 3.25 21.72 -3.46
N ASP A 116 3.56 21.16 -2.29
CA ASP A 116 4.48 21.81 -1.33
C ASP A 116 5.90 21.21 -1.22
N VAL A 117 6.22 20.09 -1.88
CA VAL A 117 7.53 19.41 -1.72
C VAL A 117 8.13 18.97 -3.07
N ALA A 118 9.45 19.08 -3.23
CA ALA A 118 10.14 18.53 -4.39
C ALA A 118 9.92 17.01 -4.51
N ILE A 119 9.94 16.49 -5.75
CA ILE A 119 9.83 15.05 -6.02
C ILE A 119 10.89 14.29 -5.22
N ASP A 120 10.46 13.37 -4.35
CA ASP A 120 11.37 12.50 -3.60
C ASP A 120 11.56 11.17 -4.36
N LEU A 121 12.70 11.04 -5.02
CA LEU A 121 13.03 9.83 -5.79
C LEU A 121 13.16 8.60 -4.87
N ASN A 122 13.50 8.76 -3.59
CA ASN A 122 13.58 7.64 -2.67
C ASN A 122 12.19 7.07 -2.38
N ASP A 123 11.17 7.92 -2.31
CA ASP A 123 9.77 7.51 -2.13
C ASP A 123 9.22 6.78 -3.38
N VAL A 124 9.63 7.20 -4.58
CA VAL A 124 9.33 6.48 -5.84
C VAL A 124 10.01 5.10 -5.84
N ILE A 125 11.30 5.03 -5.50
CA ILE A 125 12.05 3.77 -5.42
C ILE A 125 11.41 2.83 -4.40
N ALA A 126 11.05 3.35 -3.22
CA ALA A 126 10.38 2.58 -2.17
C ALA A 126 9.03 2.03 -2.64
N THR A 127 8.23 2.85 -3.34
CA THR A 127 6.95 2.43 -3.93
C THR A 127 7.15 1.28 -4.92
N LEU A 128 8.13 1.37 -5.82
CA LEU A 128 8.42 0.32 -6.79
C LEU A 128 8.91 -0.96 -6.11
N LEU A 129 9.83 -0.84 -5.15
CA LEU A 129 10.39 -1.98 -4.42
C LEU A 129 9.30 -2.71 -3.61
N PHE A 130 8.53 -1.99 -2.81
CA PHE A 130 7.46 -2.59 -2.00
C PHE A 130 6.25 -3.03 -2.85
N GLY A 131 6.03 -2.41 -4.01
CA GLY A 131 5.12 -2.92 -5.03
C GLY A 131 5.54 -4.29 -5.53
N ALA A 132 6.82 -4.47 -5.89
CA ALA A 132 7.37 -5.76 -6.32
C ALA A 132 7.35 -6.82 -5.22
N ILE A 133 7.67 -6.45 -3.97
CA ILE A 133 7.55 -7.35 -2.81
C ILE A 133 6.10 -7.79 -2.61
N SER A 134 5.15 -6.84 -2.67
CA SER A 134 3.72 -7.12 -2.52
C SER A 134 3.20 -8.06 -3.62
N ALA A 135 3.64 -7.84 -4.86
CA ALA A 135 3.39 -8.72 -5.99
C ALA A 135 3.89 -10.15 -5.73
N GLY A 136 5.13 -10.30 -5.23
CA GLY A 136 5.71 -11.60 -4.90
C GLY A 136 4.94 -12.32 -3.78
N ILE A 137 4.58 -11.59 -2.71
CA ILE A 137 3.77 -12.12 -1.61
C ILE A 137 2.39 -12.55 -2.13
N TYR A 138 1.73 -11.72 -2.93
CA TYR A 138 0.43 -12.05 -3.49
C TYR A 138 0.49 -13.29 -4.38
N PHE A 139 1.51 -13.42 -5.24
CA PHE A 139 1.71 -14.60 -6.07
C PHE A 139 1.80 -15.88 -5.22
N MET A 140 2.55 -15.86 -4.12
CA MET A 140 2.65 -17.00 -3.19
C MET A 140 1.30 -17.33 -2.53
N LEU A 141 0.55 -16.31 -2.09
CA LEU A 141 -0.78 -16.50 -1.50
C LEU A 141 -1.79 -17.05 -2.49
N PHE A 142 -1.81 -16.50 -3.71
CA PHE A 142 -2.73 -16.91 -4.76
C PHE A 142 -2.46 -18.37 -5.16
N ARG A 143 -1.19 -18.76 -5.32
CA ARG A 143 -0.83 -20.16 -5.60
C ARG A 143 -1.30 -21.13 -4.50
N LYS A 144 -1.31 -20.70 -3.24
CA LYS A 144 -1.68 -21.55 -2.11
C LYS A 144 -3.19 -21.60 -1.83
N TYR A 145 -3.91 -20.48 -2.02
CA TYR A 145 -5.30 -20.32 -1.59
C TYR A 145 -6.27 -19.92 -2.73
N GLY A 146 -5.77 -19.65 -3.93
CA GLY A 146 -6.56 -19.19 -5.08
C GLY A 146 -7.46 -20.27 -5.70
N GLU A 147 -7.19 -21.56 -5.44
CA GLU A 147 -8.02 -22.67 -5.93
C GLU A 147 -9.43 -22.71 -5.33
N GLN A 148 -9.68 -21.95 -4.26
CA GLN A 148 -11.01 -21.82 -3.64
C GLN A 148 -11.94 -20.85 -4.37
N ILE A 149 -11.47 -20.22 -5.46
CA ILE A 149 -12.19 -19.20 -6.21
C ILE A 149 -12.69 -19.71 -7.59
N LYS A 150 -12.46 -21.00 -7.90
CA LYS A 150 -13.09 -21.67 -9.05
C LYS A 150 -14.51 -22.09 -8.74
#